data_AF-A0A377TCG0-F1
#
_entry.id   AF-A0A377TCG0-F1
#
_cell.length_a   1.000
_cell.length_b   1.000
_cell.length_c   1.000
_cell.angle_alpha   90.00
_cell.angle_beta   90.00
_cell.angle_gamma   90.00
#
_symmetry.space_group_name_H-M   'P 1'
#
loop_
_entity.id
_entity.type
_entity.pdbx_description
1 polymer ?
#
loop_
_entity_poly.entity_id
_entity_poly.type
_entity_poly.pdbx_seq_one_letter_code
_entity_poly.pdbx_strand_id
1 'polypeptide(L)'
;MDSQWPVQLALLNEAELIKIAALDAATQGPRAEWDQQQILSHLHSLSLHRQPEAIDGLTGDDVVAIWDMLARMDAKADRLRALHFWPAAVELAPYLGIDDRARLFSILWNEASHATAFYRHFAHVLQQLEGATQLLAPLSVLVDDHLLPADGIMSPITLTADYETESRGQSLSVRPLHQGVAGQPVEFSLVELTVLTAELLLPLMSAPQEALFEQVDLLLFPTQADARELGTTHSLLSPGLLHAKNAGLLERYTENQQVNSLLVCTAAGNRDAVKSVSKALDNWVKQTQGENAQIRSQRKPGLIWALTPFDQRITHSEHFDETVQRHVGTPGDAWGTMLAMDKRGIERMASWLTAEVTPANKQARLSEQRDELRRVLADNLLGSWLPSSNEQELAQKQKIAESLLKALQTRAGFMANCSSACCPPAKICAASTCSSSRFSPRPALPAAARLPQL
;
A
#
# COMPACT_ATOMS: atom_id res chain seq x y z
N MET A 1 17.14 3.21 23.63
CA MET A 1 16.69 1.94 23.04
C MET A 1 16.70 0.90 24.13
N ASP A 2 15.70 0.03 24.14
CA ASP A 2 15.66 -1.10 25.06
C ASP A 2 16.74 -2.10 24.61
N SER A 3 17.73 -2.37 25.48
CA SER A 3 18.86 -3.24 25.13
C SER A 3 18.44 -4.68 24.87
N GLN A 4 17.27 -5.09 25.37
CA GLN A 4 16.74 -6.45 25.20
C GLN A 4 15.91 -6.60 23.92
N TRP A 5 15.29 -5.51 23.42
CA TRP A 5 14.55 -5.51 22.14
C TRP A 5 15.04 -4.37 21.22
N PRO A 6 16.25 -4.52 20.63
CA PRO A 6 16.87 -3.47 19.84
C PRO A 6 16.32 -3.34 18.42
N VAL A 7 15.58 -4.34 17.93
CA VAL A 7 15.03 -4.36 16.57
C VAL A 7 13.64 -3.76 16.58
N GLN A 8 13.34 -2.87 15.65
CA GLN A 8 12.01 -2.30 15.50
C GLN A 8 11.37 -2.80 14.20
N LEU A 9 10.15 -3.34 14.31
CA LEU A 9 9.36 -3.83 13.18
C LEU A 9 8.16 -2.90 13.01
N ALA A 10 7.92 -2.41 11.79
CA ALA A 10 6.65 -1.76 11.44
C ALA A 10 5.75 -2.76 10.73
N LEU A 11 4.47 -2.75 11.09
CA LEU A 11 3.52 -3.78 10.70
C LEU A 11 2.67 -3.37 9.50
N LEU A 12 2.22 -4.40 8.78
CA LEU A 12 1.07 -4.34 7.89
C LEU A 12 -0.22 -4.15 8.70
N ASN A 13 -1.25 -3.59 8.06
CA ASN A 13 -2.60 -3.50 8.62
C ASN A 13 -3.57 -4.46 7.90
N GLU A 14 -4.82 -4.56 8.37
CA GLU A 14 -5.82 -5.46 7.76
C GLU A 14 -6.11 -5.09 6.29
N ALA A 15 -6.11 -3.81 5.94
CA ALA A 15 -6.35 -3.37 4.57
C ALA A 15 -5.29 -3.91 3.62
N GLU A 16 -4.03 -3.92 4.05
CA GLU A 16 -2.91 -4.45 3.27
C GLU A 16 -2.96 -5.98 3.18
N LEU A 17 -3.40 -6.68 4.22
CA LEU A 17 -3.66 -8.12 4.13
C LEU A 17 -4.72 -8.44 3.06
N ILE A 18 -5.79 -7.63 2.98
CA ILE A 18 -6.81 -7.76 1.93
C ILE A 18 -6.22 -7.46 0.55
N LYS A 19 -5.41 -6.40 0.42
CA LYS A 19 -4.73 -6.06 -0.84
C LYS A 19 -3.84 -7.20 -1.32
N ILE A 20 -3.06 -7.80 -0.42
CA ILE A 20 -2.18 -8.95 -0.71
C ILE A 20 -2.98 -10.15 -1.20
N ALA A 21 -4.04 -10.54 -0.49
CA ALA A 21 -4.89 -11.65 -0.87
C ALA A 21 -5.58 -11.43 -2.24
N ALA A 22 -6.04 -10.21 -2.50
CA ALA A 22 -6.66 -9.84 -3.78
C ALA A 22 -5.64 -9.80 -4.93
N LEU A 23 -4.42 -9.33 -4.67
CA LEU A 23 -3.30 -9.32 -5.63
C LEU A 23 -2.91 -10.75 -6.03
N ASP A 24 -2.76 -11.67 -5.07
CA ASP A 24 -2.50 -13.08 -5.36
C ASP A 24 -3.61 -13.66 -6.25
N ALA A 25 -4.87 -13.47 -5.87
CA ALA A 25 -6.02 -13.94 -6.62
C ALA A 25 -6.04 -13.45 -8.08
N ALA A 26 -5.63 -12.20 -8.34
CA ALA A 26 -5.57 -11.62 -9.67
C ALA A 26 -4.52 -12.28 -10.59
N THR A 27 -3.50 -12.94 -10.02
CA THR A 27 -2.47 -13.65 -10.80
C THR A 27 -2.90 -15.06 -11.24
N GLN A 28 -3.92 -15.64 -10.59
CA GLN A 28 -4.32 -17.04 -10.80
C GLN A 28 -5.25 -17.27 -12.01
N GLY A 29 -5.32 -16.32 -12.94
CA GLY A 29 -6.08 -16.43 -14.20
C GLY A 29 -7.57 -16.05 -14.09
N PRO A 30 -8.34 -16.23 -15.17
CA PRO A 30 -9.75 -15.86 -15.20
C PRO A 30 -10.55 -16.70 -14.22
N ARG A 31 -11.29 -16.05 -13.31
CA ARG A 31 -12.18 -16.70 -12.34
C ARG A 31 -13.64 -16.42 -12.70
N ALA A 32 -14.55 -17.25 -12.19
CA ALA A 32 -15.98 -17.00 -12.33
C ALA A 32 -16.32 -15.66 -11.66
N GLU A 33 -16.91 -14.74 -12.41
CA GLU A 33 -17.35 -13.47 -11.87
C GLU A 33 -18.65 -13.66 -11.10
N TRP A 34 -18.76 -12.97 -9.97
CA TRP A 34 -20.00 -12.93 -9.20
C TRP A 34 -21.03 -12.11 -9.95
N ASP A 35 -22.27 -12.59 -10.00
CA ASP A 35 -23.38 -11.81 -10.53
C ASP A 35 -23.94 -10.82 -9.50
N GLN A 36 -24.82 -9.93 -9.96
CA GLN A 36 -25.46 -8.93 -9.10
C GLN A 36 -26.26 -9.56 -7.94
N GLN A 37 -26.95 -10.68 -8.18
CA GLN A 37 -27.80 -11.31 -7.18
C GLN A 37 -26.96 -11.96 -6.08
N GLN A 38 -25.84 -12.60 -6.45
CA GLN A 38 -24.87 -13.17 -5.52
C GLN A 38 -24.26 -12.07 -4.65
N ILE A 39 -23.83 -10.94 -5.24
CA ILE A 39 -23.29 -9.79 -4.50
C ILE A 39 -24.32 -9.25 -3.50
N LEU A 40 -25.55 -8.99 -3.94
CA LEU A 40 -26.60 -8.44 -3.08
C LEU A 40 -26.99 -9.42 -1.96
N SER A 41 -27.06 -10.72 -2.25
CA SER A 41 -27.36 -11.75 -1.25
C SER A 41 -26.25 -11.86 -0.20
N HIS A 42 -25.00 -11.79 -0.63
CA HIS A 42 -23.81 -11.79 0.23
C HIS A 42 -23.83 -10.60 1.19
N LEU A 43 -23.99 -9.38 0.66
CA LEU A 43 -24.10 -8.16 1.45
C LEU A 43 -25.28 -8.20 2.41
N HIS A 44 -26.43 -8.71 1.96
CA HIS A 44 -27.61 -8.84 2.82
C HIS A 44 -27.33 -9.77 4.00
N SER A 45 -26.72 -10.93 3.76
CA SER A 45 -26.39 -11.88 4.83
C SER A 45 -25.46 -11.25 5.88
N LEU A 46 -24.46 -10.48 5.45
CA LEU A 46 -23.49 -9.82 6.33
C LEU A 46 -24.07 -8.59 7.03
N SER A 47 -25.05 -7.93 6.42
CA SER A 47 -25.75 -6.80 7.08
C SER A 47 -26.44 -7.23 8.38
N LEU A 48 -26.83 -8.50 8.50
CA LEU A 48 -27.41 -9.08 9.72
C LEU A 48 -26.37 -9.26 10.85
N HIS A 49 -25.09 -9.26 10.52
CA HIS A 49 -23.97 -9.42 11.46
C HIS A 49 -23.36 -8.06 11.88
N ARG A 50 -23.89 -6.96 11.35
CA ARG A 50 -23.42 -5.60 11.63
C ARG A 50 -23.52 -5.29 13.13
N GLN A 51 -22.41 -4.87 13.71
CA GLN A 51 -22.33 -4.42 15.10
C GLN A 51 -22.86 -2.99 15.26
N PRO A 52 -23.33 -2.62 16.47
CA PRO A 52 -23.80 -1.26 16.74
C PRO A 52 -22.66 -0.23 16.71
N GLU A 53 -21.45 -0.62 17.13
CA GLU A 53 -20.25 0.20 17.16
C GLU A 53 -19.23 -0.30 16.15
N ALA A 54 -18.34 0.59 15.72
CA ALA A 54 -17.24 0.23 14.83
C ALA A 54 -16.25 -0.68 15.57
N ILE A 55 -15.72 -1.67 14.85
CA ILE A 55 -14.71 -2.59 15.34
C ILE A 55 -13.37 -2.18 14.75
N ASP A 56 -12.36 -2.04 15.61
CA ASP A 56 -11.01 -1.67 15.22
C ASP A 56 -10.42 -2.61 14.14
N GLY A 57 -9.49 -2.04 13.37
CA GLY A 57 -8.68 -2.75 12.39
C GLY A 57 -8.93 -2.35 10.92
N LEU A 58 -10.15 -1.92 10.58
CA LEU A 58 -10.48 -1.49 9.22
C LEU A 58 -11.49 -0.33 9.20
N THR A 59 -11.14 0.74 8.50
CA THR A 59 -12.00 1.92 8.33
C THR A 59 -12.63 2.00 6.94
N GLY A 60 -13.63 2.88 6.76
CA GLY A 60 -14.21 3.12 5.43
C GLY A 60 -13.17 3.64 4.42
N ASP A 61 -12.25 4.50 4.86
CA ASP A 61 -11.17 5.03 4.02
C ASP A 61 -10.20 3.92 3.58
N ASP A 62 -9.94 2.95 4.46
CA ASP A 62 -9.14 1.76 4.10
C ASP A 62 -9.84 0.94 3.00
N VAL A 63 -11.16 0.77 3.08
CA VAL A 63 -11.94 0.08 2.04
C VAL A 63 -11.91 0.84 0.72
N VAL A 64 -11.97 2.17 0.75
CA VAL A 64 -11.79 3.01 -0.44
C VAL A 64 -10.39 2.84 -1.03
N ALA A 65 -9.35 2.75 -0.21
CA ALA A 65 -7.99 2.52 -0.69
C ALA A 65 -7.84 1.12 -1.34
N ILE A 66 -8.51 0.09 -0.82
CA ILE A 66 -8.57 -1.23 -1.46
C ILE A 66 -9.30 -1.15 -2.81
N TRP A 67 -10.44 -0.46 -2.85
CA TRP A 67 -11.21 -0.25 -4.08
C TRP A 67 -10.37 0.46 -5.15
N ASP A 68 -9.75 1.58 -4.80
CA ASP A 68 -8.95 2.39 -5.73
C ASP A 68 -7.78 1.58 -6.32
N MET A 69 -7.07 0.79 -5.51
CA MET A 69 -6.05 -0.15 -6.00
C MET A 69 -6.60 -1.12 -7.05
N LEU A 70 -7.70 -1.82 -6.73
CA LEU A 70 -8.26 -2.84 -7.62
C LEU A 70 -8.83 -2.23 -8.92
N ALA A 71 -9.43 -1.04 -8.83
CA ALA A 71 -9.90 -0.30 -9.99
C ALA A 71 -8.73 0.12 -10.92
N ARG A 72 -7.58 0.54 -10.37
CA ARG A 72 -6.37 0.83 -11.18
C ARG A 72 -5.81 -0.42 -11.85
N MET A 73 -5.89 -1.57 -11.20
CA MET A 73 -5.39 -2.81 -11.76
C MET A 73 -6.20 -3.28 -12.96
N ASP A 74 -7.53 -3.36 -12.80
CA ASP A 74 -8.48 -3.75 -13.85
C ASP A 74 -9.88 -3.16 -13.62
N ALA A 75 -10.06 -1.91 -14.06
CA ALA A 75 -11.33 -1.20 -13.96
C ALA A 75 -12.50 -1.92 -14.65
N LYS A 76 -12.23 -2.76 -15.67
CA LYS A 76 -13.28 -3.50 -16.37
C LYS A 76 -13.78 -4.64 -15.49
N ALA A 77 -12.86 -5.42 -14.90
CA ALA A 77 -13.20 -6.51 -13.98
C ALA A 77 -13.86 -6.00 -12.69
N ASP A 78 -13.59 -4.74 -12.28
CA ASP A 78 -14.14 -4.17 -11.05
C ASP A 78 -15.51 -3.46 -11.23
N ARG A 79 -15.99 -3.30 -12.47
CA ARG A 79 -17.18 -2.48 -12.78
C ARG A 79 -18.45 -2.88 -12.01
N LEU A 80 -18.72 -4.17 -11.87
CA LEU A 80 -19.93 -4.64 -11.18
C LEU A 80 -19.80 -4.43 -9.66
N ARG A 81 -18.61 -4.66 -9.09
CA ARG A 81 -18.32 -4.39 -7.69
C ARG A 81 -18.40 -2.89 -7.37
N ALA A 82 -17.92 -2.03 -8.27
CA ALA A 82 -18.06 -0.58 -8.18
C ALA A 82 -19.51 -0.11 -8.06
N LEU A 83 -20.46 -0.82 -8.70
CA LEU A 83 -21.86 -0.44 -8.66
C LEU A 83 -22.60 -0.96 -7.42
N HIS A 84 -22.27 -2.17 -6.95
CA HIS A 84 -23.09 -2.86 -5.95
C HIS A 84 -22.34 -3.24 -4.68
N PHE A 85 -21.06 -3.58 -4.76
CA PHE A 85 -20.27 -4.07 -3.63
C PHE A 85 -19.61 -2.94 -2.85
N TRP A 86 -18.78 -2.13 -3.52
CA TRP A 86 -17.90 -1.16 -2.85
C TRP A 86 -18.65 -0.12 -2.01
N PRO A 87 -19.73 0.53 -2.50
CA PRO A 87 -20.47 1.49 -1.67
C PRO A 87 -21.01 0.87 -0.38
N ALA A 88 -21.47 -0.38 -0.42
CA ALA A 88 -21.96 -1.09 0.75
C ALA A 88 -20.81 -1.58 1.65
N ALA A 89 -19.72 -2.06 1.07
CA ALA A 89 -18.55 -2.54 1.80
C ALA A 89 -17.88 -1.42 2.60
N VAL A 90 -17.79 -0.20 2.05
CA VAL A 90 -17.23 0.99 2.73
C VAL A 90 -18.01 1.29 4.02
N GLU A 91 -19.34 1.17 3.98
CA GLU A 91 -20.21 1.42 5.14
C GLU A 91 -20.28 0.23 6.11
N LEU A 92 -20.18 -0.99 5.60
CA LEU A 92 -20.42 -2.20 6.38
C LEU A 92 -19.15 -2.74 7.06
N ALA A 93 -18.01 -2.78 6.35
CA ALA A 93 -16.80 -3.44 6.83
C ALA A 93 -16.30 -2.94 8.20
N PRO A 94 -16.34 -1.63 8.52
CA PRO A 94 -15.92 -1.12 9.84
C PRO A 94 -16.78 -1.62 10.99
N TYR A 95 -17.97 -2.17 10.71
CA TYR A 95 -18.92 -2.65 11.72
C TYR A 95 -19.03 -4.19 11.72
N LEU A 96 -18.12 -4.90 11.05
CA LEU A 96 -18.08 -6.36 11.03
C LEU A 96 -16.91 -6.88 11.85
N GLY A 97 -17.08 -8.02 12.51
CA GLY A 97 -15.97 -8.76 13.13
C GLY A 97 -15.01 -9.32 12.08
N ILE A 98 -13.81 -9.71 12.49
CA ILE A 98 -12.75 -10.22 11.59
C ILE A 98 -13.25 -11.36 10.70
N ASP A 99 -13.99 -12.31 11.28
CA ASP A 99 -14.56 -13.45 10.53
C ASP A 99 -15.59 -13.02 9.48
N ASP A 100 -16.40 -12.01 9.78
CA ASP A 100 -17.39 -11.47 8.86
C ASP A 100 -16.74 -10.55 7.82
N ARG A 101 -15.64 -9.85 8.15
CA ARG A 101 -14.80 -9.14 7.17
C ARG A 101 -14.13 -10.12 6.20
N ALA A 102 -13.64 -11.25 6.70
CA ALA A 102 -13.06 -12.32 5.87
C ALA A 102 -14.08 -12.86 4.87
N ARG A 103 -15.33 -13.01 5.30
CA ARG A 103 -16.46 -13.35 4.42
C ARG A 103 -16.79 -12.21 3.46
N LEU A 104 -16.88 -10.97 3.93
CA LEU A 104 -17.19 -9.80 3.09
C LEU A 104 -16.26 -9.72 1.88
N PHE A 105 -14.95 -9.81 2.12
CA PHE A 105 -13.94 -9.68 1.09
C PHE A 105 -13.66 -10.96 0.31
N SER A 106 -14.33 -12.09 0.62
CA SER A 106 -14.13 -13.36 -0.09
C SER A 106 -14.38 -13.26 -1.60
N ILE A 107 -15.24 -12.33 -2.02
CA ILE A 107 -15.50 -12.01 -3.42
C ILE A 107 -14.24 -11.56 -4.18
N LEU A 108 -13.28 -10.91 -3.51
CA LEU A 108 -12.05 -10.39 -4.13
C LEU A 108 -11.09 -11.52 -4.53
N TRP A 109 -11.19 -12.66 -3.86
CA TRP A 109 -10.44 -13.87 -4.16
C TRP A 109 -11.35 -15.06 -4.48
N ASN A 110 -12.57 -14.80 -4.95
CA ASN A 110 -13.55 -15.80 -5.40
C ASN A 110 -13.70 -17.01 -4.45
N GLU A 111 -13.83 -16.74 -3.16
CA GLU A 111 -14.00 -17.76 -2.09
C GLU A 111 -12.84 -18.75 -1.95
N ALA A 112 -11.66 -18.43 -2.48
CA ALA A 112 -10.46 -19.22 -2.26
C ALA A 112 -10.17 -19.39 -0.76
N SER A 113 -10.29 -20.63 -0.26
CA SER A 113 -10.20 -20.96 1.16
C SER A 113 -8.86 -20.54 1.78
N HIS A 114 -7.75 -20.71 1.05
CA HIS A 114 -6.42 -20.32 1.50
C HIS A 114 -6.30 -18.81 1.72
N ALA A 115 -6.84 -17.98 0.83
CA ALA A 115 -6.79 -16.52 0.95
C ALA A 115 -7.67 -16.03 2.11
N THR A 116 -8.85 -16.63 2.31
CA THR A 116 -9.70 -16.37 3.48
C THR A 116 -9.00 -16.76 4.78
N ALA A 117 -8.34 -17.93 4.81
CA ALA A 117 -7.61 -18.41 5.98
C ALA A 117 -6.40 -17.53 6.30
N PHE A 118 -5.63 -17.12 5.29
CA PHE A 118 -4.54 -16.15 5.38
C PHE A 118 -5.02 -14.86 6.06
N TYR A 119 -6.02 -14.19 5.47
CA TYR A 119 -6.52 -12.93 6.02
C TYR A 119 -7.03 -13.11 7.45
N ARG A 120 -7.87 -14.12 7.70
CA ARG A 120 -8.46 -14.37 9.02
C ARG A 120 -7.38 -14.58 10.09
N HIS A 121 -6.38 -15.40 9.81
CA HIS A 121 -5.31 -15.69 10.76
C HIS A 121 -4.53 -14.41 11.11
N PHE A 122 -3.99 -13.71 10.11
CA PHE A 122 -3.15 -12.54 10.34
C PHE A 122 -3.92 -11.34 10.88
N ALA A 123 -5.21 -11.17 10.55
CA ALA A 123 -6.06 -10.15 11.16
C ALA A 123 -6.30 -10.41 12.66
N HIS A 124 -6.46 -11.67 13.08
CA HIS A 124 -6.55 -12.00 14.51
C HIS A 124 -5.23 -11.75 15.25
N VAL A 125 -4.08 -12.03 14.62
CA VAL A 125 -2.76 -11.70 15.16
C VAL A 125 -2.64 -10.18 15.36
N LEU A 126 -3.06 -9.36 14.38
CA LEU A 126 -3.09 -7.90 14.51
C LEU A 126 -4.05 -7.43 15.62
N GLN A 127 -5.19 -8.09 15.82
CA GLN A 127 -6.12 -7.75 16.89
C GLN A 127 -5.51 -7.92 18.28
N GLN A 128 -4.67 -8.93 18.49
CA GLN A 128 -3.95 -9.15 19.74
C GLN A 128 -2.94 -8.04 20.07
N LEU A 129 -2.56 -7.23 19.08
CA LEU A 129 -1.65 -6.10 19.23
C LEU A 129 -2.35 -4.80 19.61
N GLU A 130 -3.67 -4.80 19.80
CA GLU A 130 -4.47 -3.67 20.29
C GLU A 130 -4.19 -2.35 19.55
N GLY A 131 -4.03 -2.43 18.22
CA GLY A 131 -3.77 -1.28 17.36
C GLY A 131 -2.32 -0.79 17.33
N ALA A 132 -1.37 -1.53 17.91
CA ALA A 132 0.05 -1.24 17.73
C ALA A 132 0.44 -1.41 16.25
N THR A 133 1.09 -0.39 15.70
CA THR A 133 1.60 -0.39 14.31
C THR A 133 3.09 -0.75 14.24
N GLN A 134 3.73 -0.91 15.40
CA GLN A 134 5.13 -1.20 15.52
C GLN A 134 5.40 -2.13 16.70
N LEU A 135 6.41 -2.99 16.56
CA LEU A 135 6.89 -3.90 17.59
C LEU A 135 8.38 -3.64 17.87
N LEU A 136 8.79 -3.88 19.12
CA LEU A 136 10.19 -4.11 19.45
C LEU A 136 10.44 -5.61 19.54
N ALA A 137 11.46 -6.09 18.85
CA ALA A 137 11.84 -7.48 18.75
C ALA A 137 13.28 -7.71 19.27
N PRO A 138 13.58 -8.92 19.79
CA PRO A 138 14.92 -9.26 20.24
C PRO A 138 15.88 -9.35 19.05
N LEU A 139 17.18 -9.21 19.29
CA LEU A 139 18.20 -9.31 18.24
C LEU A 139 18.23 -10.71 17.58
N SER A 140 17.73 -11.73 18.28
CA SER A 140 17.63 -13.10 17.79
C SER A 140 16.74 -13.26 16.55
N VAL A 141 15.94 -12.25 16.17
CA VAL A 141 15.23 -12.25 14.88
C VAL A 141 16.16 -12.05 13.68
N LEU A 142 17.42 -11.69 13.91
CA LEU A 142 18.41 -11.41 12.85
C LEU A 142 19.67 -12.26 12.96
N VAL A 143 20.12 -12.56 14.18
CA VAL A 143 21.38 -13.25 14.42
C VAL A 143 21.24 -14.36 15.46
N ASP A 144 22.11 -15.35 15.40
CA ASP A 144 22.20 -16.42 16.38
C ASP A 144 22.96 -15.99 17.65
N ASP A 145 23.14 -16.92 18.60
CA ASP A 145 23.90 -16.70 19.84
C ASP A 145 25.38 -16.36 19.60
N HIS A 146 25.90 -16.58 18.39
CA HIS A 146 27.26 -16.25 17.96
C HIS A 146 27.34 -14.95 17.15
N LEU A 147 26.22 -14.20 17.04
CA LEU A 147 26.09 -12.98 16.24
C LEU A 147 26.32 -13.20 14.73
N LEU A 148 26.13 -14.43 14.25
CA LEU A 148 26.10 -14.75 12.84
C LEU A 148 24.66 -14.61 12.31
N PRO A 149 24.46 -14.28 11.02
CA PRO A 149 23.13 -14.22 10.44
C PRO A 149 22.35 -15.51 10.69
N ALA A 150 21.19 -15.39 11.33
CA ALA A 150 20.29 -16.51 11.60
C ALA A 150 19.30 -16.69 10.44
N ASP A 151 18.64 -17.86 10.40
CA ASP A 151 17.41 -18.09 9.64
C ASP A 151 16.20 -17.40 10.31
N GLY A 152 16.37 -16.09 10.50
CA GLY A 152 15.43 -15.19 11.15
C GLY A 152 14.45 -14.55 10.18
N ILE A 153 13.92 -13.39 10.55
CA ILE A 153 12.84 -12.69 9.81
C ILE A 153 13.20 -12.31 8.37
N MET A 154 14.50 -12.23 8.06
CA MET A 154 15.01 -11.93 6.71
C MET A 154 15.12 -13.17 5.82
N SER A 155 15.01 -14.38 6.40
CA SER A 155 15.28 -15.64 5.70
C SER A 155 14.00 -16.16 5.06
N PRO A 156 14.02 -16.47 3.74
CA PRO A 156 12.87 -17.08 3.09
C PRO A 156 12.57 -18.49 3.65
N ILE A 157 13.57 -19.15 4.27
CA ILE A 157 13.42 -20.46 4.92
C ILE A 157 12.33 -20.45 6.00
N THR A 158 12.18 -19.33 6.72
CA THR A 158 11.15 -19.15 7.75
C THR A 158 9.73 -19.33 7.19
N LEU A 159 9.53 -19.15 5.89
CA LEU A 159 8.22 -19.22 5.23
C LEU A 159 7.92 -20.62 4.64
N THR A 160 8.73 -21.62 4.97
CA THR A 160 8.61 -23.00 4.46
C THR A 160 7.86 -23.92 5.43
N ALA A 161 7.29 -25.00 4.90
CA ALA A 161 6.66 -26.07 5.69
C ALA A 161 7.67 -26.85 6.53
N ASP A 162 8.93 -26.92 6.09
CA ASP A 162 10.01 -27.56 6.84
C ASP A 162 10.27 -26.76 8.13
N TYR A 163 10.37 -25.43 8.03
CA TYR A 163 10.48 -24.56 9.20
C TYR A 163 9.24 -24.64 10.11
N GLU A 164 8.02 -24.69 9.54
CA GLU A 164 6.78 -24.90 10.31
C GLU A 164 6.86 -26.16 11.19
N THR A 165 7.43 -27.23 10.64
CA THR A 165 7.60 -28.51 11.34
C THR A 165 8.73 -28.47 12.37
N GLU A 166 9.86 -27.88 12.02
CA GLU A 166 11.07 -27.83 12.86
C GLU A 166 10.96 -26.86 14.03
N SER A 167 10.32 -25.71 13.83
CA SER A 167 10.12 -24.69 14.85
C SER A 167 9.25 -25.20 16.01
N ARG A 168 8.42 -26.23 15.80
CA ARG A 168 7.55 -26.84 16.83
C ARG A 168 6.69 -25.81 17.59
N GLY A 169 6.29 -24.74 16.91
CA GLY A 169 5.52 -23.65 17.52
C GLY A 169 6.32 -22.79 18.50
N GLN A 170 7.65 -22.73 18.37
CA GLN A 170 8.46 -21.76 19.10
C GLN A 170 7.97 -20.34 18.83
N SER A 171 7.81 -19.59 19.91
CA SER A 171 7.41 -18.19 19.88
C SER A 171 8.55 -17.29 20.35
N LEU A 172 8.46 -16.04 19.92
CA LEU A 172 9.38 -14.97 20.26
C LEU A 172 8.65 -13.89 21.03
N SER A 173 9.26 -13.48 22.12
CA SER A 173 8.77 -12.40 22.97
C SER A 173 9.04 -11.05 22.32
N VAL A 174 8.00 -10.32 21.95
CA VAL A 174 8.07 -8.99 21.35
C VAL A 174 7.23 -7.99 22.14
N ARG A 175 7.49 -6.68 21.97
CA ARG A 175 6.78 -5.64 22.72
C ARG A 175 6.03 -4.71 21.76
N PRO A 176 4.70 -4.61 21.84
CA PRO A 176 3.93 -3.65 21.04
C PRO A 176 4.28 -2.22 21.42
N LEU A 177 4.41 -1.33 20.44
CA LEU A 177 4.65 0.10 20.67
C LEU A 177 3.36 0.89 20.48
N HIS A 178 2.86 1.47 21.57
CA HIS A 178 1.72 2.40 21.55
C HIS A 178 2.23 3.81 21.81
N GLN A 179 2.09 4.71 20.84
CA GLN A 179 2.53 6.10 20.94
C GLN A 179 4.00 6.25 21.40
N GLY A 180 4.87 5.30 20.99
CA GLY A 180 6.29 5.28 21.34
C GLY A 180 6.61 4.64 22.71
N VAL A 181 5.61 4.16 23.44
CA VAL A 181 5.79 3.46 24.71
C VAL A 181 5.65 1.95 24.48
N ALA A 182 6.65 1.20 24.93
CA ALA A 182 6.64 -0.26 24.83
C ALA A 182 5.69 -0.87 25.85
N GLY A 183 4.71 -1.65 25.36
CA GLY A 183 3.74 -2.40 26.14
C GLY A 183 4.33 -3.63 26.83
N GLN A 184 3.44 -4.50 27.28
CA GLN A 184 3.82 -5.79 27.85
C GLN A 184 4.33 -6.73 26.75
N PRO A 185 5.28 -7.63 27.07
CA PRO A 185 5.70 -8.66 26.13
C PRO A 185 4.53 -9.56 25.72
N VAL A 186 4.47 -9.86 24.43
CA VAL A 186 3.53 -10.78 23.79
C VAL A 186 4.33 -11.77 22.95
N GLU A 187 3.79 -12.98 22.78
CA GLU A 187 4.48 -14.08 22.12
C GLU A 187 3.89 -14.32 20.73
N PHE A 188 4.74 -14.30 19.70
CA PHE A 188 4.36 -14.63 18.32
C PHE A 188 5.37 -15.57 17.68
N SER A 189 4.90 -16.41 16.76
CA SER A 189 5.81 -17.20 15.94
C SER A 189 6.65 -16.30 15.02
N LEU A 190 7.83 -16.77 14.63
CA LEU A 190 8.65 -16.05 13.66
C LEU A 190 7.94 -15.90 12.31
N VAL A 191 7.09 -16.87 11.92
CA VAL A 191 6.29 -16.81 10.70
C VAL A 191 5.31 -15.63 10.75
N GLU A 192 4.59 -15.47 11.87
CA GLU A 192 3.67 -14.34 12.06
C GLU A 192 4.39 -13.00 11.97
N LEU A 193 5.54 -12.88 12.64
CA LEU A 193 6.35 -11.67 12.56
C LEU A 193 6.86 -11.41 11.14
N THR A 194 7.31 -12.44 10.44
CA THR A 194 7.83 -12.32 9.07
C THR A 194 6.75 -11.87 8.10
N VAL A 195 5.56 -12.47 8.16
CA VAL A 195 4.46 -12.11 7.27
C VAL A 195 3.93 -10.70 7.58
N LEU A 196 3.71 -10.37 8.85
CA LEU A 196 3.15 -9.07 9.25
C LEU A 196 4.12 -7.90 9.17
N THR A 197 5.43 -8.14 9.09
CA THR A 197 6.40 -7.05 9.00
C THR A 197 6.41 -6.44 7.61
N ALA A 198 6.11 -5.14 7.56
CA ALA A 198 6.23 -4.30 6.38
C ALA A 198 7.63 -3.66 6.29
N GLU A 199 8.22 -3.31 7.42
CA GLU A 199 9.51 -2.61 7.51
C GLU A 199 10.28 -3.11 8.73
N LEU A 200 11.54 -3.46 8.53
CA LEU A 200 12.49 -3.74 9.59
C LEU A 200 13.45 -2.55 9.71
N LEU A 201 13.49 -1.93 10.88
CA LEU A 201 14.30 -0.74 11.14
C LEU A 201 15.54 -1.14 11.95
N LEU A 202 16.71 -0.94 11.34
CA LEU A 202 18.02 -1.15 11.95
C LEU A 202 18.63 0.20 12.29
N PRO A 203 18.67 0.59 13.58
CA PRO A 203 19.32 1.82 13.97
C PRO A 203 20.84 1.70 13.79
N LEU A 204 21.45 2.71 13.15
CA LEU A 204 22.90 2.77 13.04
C LEU A 204 23.50 3.13 14.41
N MET A 205 24.43 2.30 14.89
CA MET A 205 25.10 2.54 16.18
C MET A 205 26.24 3.57 16.11
N SER A 206 26.61 4.00 14.89
CA SER A 206 27.65 4.98 14.62
C SER A 206 27.27 5.80 13.39
N ALA A 207 27.88 6.98 13.24
CA ALA A 207 27.63 7.83 12.08
C ALA A 207 28.02 7.08 10.78
N PRO A 208 27.21 7.18 9.72
CA PRO A 208 27.54 6.60 8.42
C PRO A 208 28.79 7.25 7.83
N GLN A 209 29.49 6.53 6.95
CA GLN A 209 30.69 7.04 6.29
C GLN A 209 30.39 8.22 5.36
N GLU A 210 29.24 8.19 4.69
CA GLU A 210 28.77 9.24 3.80
C GLU A 210 27.75 10.13 4.54
N ALA A 211 28.04 11.42 4.62
CA ALA A 211 27.22 12.41 5.34
C ALA A 211 25.75 12.47 4.86
N LEU A 212 25.49 12.09 3.60
CA LEU A 212 24.14 11.97 3.06
C LEU A 212 23.23 11.09 3.94
N PHE A 213 23.74 9.95 4.39
CA PHE A 213 22.95 8.98 5.14
C PHE A 213 22.71 9.41 6.59
N GLU A 214 23.28 10.53 7.06
CA GLU A 214 22.88 11.13 8.33
C GLU A 214 21.48 11.74 8.29
N GLN A 215 21.02 12.11 7.09
CA GLN A 215 19.76 12.86 6.87
C GLN A 215 18.75 12.08 6.02
N VAL A 216 19.15 10.95 5.46
CA VAL A 216 18.36 10.15 4.52
C VAL A 216 18.36 8.70 4.95
N ASP A 217 17.17 8.14 5.10
CA ASP A 217 16.98 6.71 5.29
C ASP A 217 17.07 5.98 3.94
N LEU A 218 17.78 4.85 3.91
CA LEU A 218 17.78 3.94 2.77
C LEU A 218 16.67 2.90 2.97
N LEU A 219 15.84 2.71 1.93
CA LEU A 219 14.78 1.72 1.88
C LEU A 219 15.08 0.67 0.81
N LEU A 220 15.18 -0.60 1.18
CA LEU A 220 15.47 -1.70 0.25
C LEU A 220 14.27 -2.61 0.03
N PHE A 221 13.57 -2.45 -1.09
CA PHE A 221 12.50 -3.38 -1.47
C PHE A 221 13.05 -4.79 -1.65
N PRO A 222 12.43 -5.80 -1.02
CA PRO A 222 12.84 -7.18 -1.21
C PRO A 222 12.71 -7.50 -2.69
N THR A 223 13.75 -8.12 -3.25
CA THR A 223 13.65 -8.63 -4.61
C THR A 223 12.55 -9.69 -4.63
N GLN A 224 11.97 -9.87 -5.80
CA GLN A 224 11.25 -11.09 -6.15
C GLN A 224 12.21 -12.27 -5.98
N ALA A 225 12.41 -12.75 -4.74
CA ALA A 225 13.06 -14.02 -4.50
C ALA A 225 12.30 -14.99 -5.39
N ASP A 226 13.01 -15.77 -6.20
CA ASP A 226 12.35 -16.77 -7.01
C ASP A 226 11.64 -17.69 -6.01
N ALA A 227 10.34 -17.48 -5.80
CA ALA A 227 9.52 -18.31 -4.92
C ALA A 227 9.42 -19.75 -5.44
N ARG A 228 10.11 -20.03 -6.56
CA ARG A 228 10.43 -21.32 -7.14
C ARG A 228 11.59 -22.03 -6.45
N GLU A 229 12.50 -21.30 -5.80
CA GLU A 229 13.57 -21.84 -4.96
C GLU A 229 13.09 -22.13 -3.53
N LEU A 230 12.05 -21.41 -3.11
CA LEU A 230 11.26 -21.80 -1.95
C LEU A 230 10.62 -23.15 -2.24
N GLY A 231 10.90 -24.15 -1.41
CA GLY A 231 10.27 -25.46 -1.49
C GLY A 231 8.78 -25.39 -1.15
N THR A 232 8.27 -26.36 -0.39
CA THR A 232 6.89 -26.29 0.10
C THR A 232 6.74 -25.12 1.08
N THR A 233 5.81 -24.21 0.80
CA THR A 233 5.51 -23.06 1.68
C THR A 233 4.73 -23.50 2.92
N HIS A 234 4.80 -22.67 3.97
CA HIS A 234 3.99 -22.79 5.18
C HIS A 234 2.50 -22.97 4.86
N SER A 235 1.77 -23.73 5.68
CA SER A 235 0.38 -24.16 5.43
C SER A 235 -0.61 -23.01 5.15
N LEU A 236 -0.38 -21.84 5.77
CA LEU A 236 -1.17 -20.61 5.60
C LEU A 236 -0.72 -19.71 4.44
N LEU A 237 0.35 -20.07 3.72
CA LEU A 237 0.96 -19.24 2.68
C LEU A 237 0.95 -19.95 1.32
N SER A 238 1.04 -19.16 0.26
CA SER A 238 1.27 -19.63 -1.10
C SER A 238 2.42 -18.82 -1.71
N PRO A 239 3.15 -19.35 -2.71
CA PRO A 239 4.13 -18.57 -3.46
C PRO A 239 3.54 -17.28 -4.04
N GLY A 240 2.26 -17.32 -4.44
CA GLY A 240 1.52 -16.16 -4.95
C GLY A 240 1.25 -15.09 -3.89
N LEU A 241 0.94 -15.48 -2.65
CA LEU A 241 0.79 -14.54 -1.52
C LEU A 241 2.11 -13.83 -1.17
N LEU A 242 3.23 -14.56 -1.18
CA LEU A 242 4.56 -13.96 -0.95
C LEU A 242 4.93 -12.98 -2.06
N HIS A 243 4.67 -13.37 -3.32
CA HIS A 243 4.82 -12.48 -4.46
C HIS A 243 3.96 -11.21 -4.33
N ALA A 244 2.70 -11.36 -3.91
CA ALA A 244 1.74 -10.28 -3.74
C ALA A 244 2.12 -9.34 -2.59
N LYS A 245 2.63 -9.86 -1.47
CA LYS A 245 3.20 -9.06 -0.36
C LYS A 245 4.28 -8.13 -0.88
N ASN A 246 5.27 -8.68 -1.58
CA ASN A 246 6.38 -7.90 -2.13
C ASN A 246 5.93 -6.85 -3.15
N ALA A 247 4.99 -7.20 -4.02
CA ALA A 247 4.40 -6.25 -4.96
C ALA A 247 3.66 -5.10 -4.26
N GLY A 248 2.93 -5.41 -3.18
CA GLY A 248 2.14 -4.43 -2.42
C GLY A 248 2.98 -3.42 -1.63
N LEU A 249 4.23 -3.73 -1.30
CA LEU A 249 5.10 -2.81 -0.55
C LEU A 249 5.36 -1.52 -1.32
N LEU A 250 5.77 -1.58 -2.59
CA LEU A 250 6.01 -0.36 -3.38
C LEU A 250 4.74 0.52 -3.46
N GLU A 251 3.57 -0.11 -3.56
CA GLU A 251 2.29 0.59 -3.56
C GLU A 251 2.03 1.30 -2.23
N ARG A 252 2.24 0.64 -1.08
CA ARG A 252 2.17 1.28 0.26
C ARG A 252 3.03 2.54 0.33
N TYR A 253 4.28 2.49 -0.15
CA TYR A 253 5.17 3.65 -0.12
C TYR A 253 4.79 4.74 -1.13
N THR A 254 4.14 4.36 -2.23
CA THR A 254 3.58 5.28 -3.23
C THR A 254 2.41 6.06 -2.64
N GLU A 255 1.41 5.36 -2.08
CA GLU A 255 0.21 5.95 -1.48
C GLU A 255 0.56 6.89 -0.33
N ASN A 256 1.55 6.52 0.48
CA ASN A 256 2.00 7.33 1.61
C ASN A 256 3.02 8.44 1.25
N GLN A 257 3.41 8.58 -0.02
CA GLN A 257 4.42 9.57 -0.47
C GLN A 257 5.75 9.52 0.32
N GLN A 258 6.13 8.32 0.77
CA GLN A 258 7.23 8.16 1.71
C GLN A 258 8.60 8.15 1.02
N VAL A 259 8.68 7.76 -0.26
CA VAL A 259 9.94 7.67 -1.02
C VAL A 259 10.17 8.92 -1.87
N ASN A 260 11.40 9.46 -1.79
CA ASN A 260 11.80 10.65 -2.55
C ASN A 260 12.27 10.28 -3.97
N SER A 261 13.22 9.34 -4.02
CA SER A 261 13.85 8.80 -5.22
C SER A 261 13.86 7.28 -5.14
N LEU A 262 13.63 6.62 -6.27
CA LEU A 262 13.59 5.17 -6.39
C LEU A 262 14.73 4.72 -7.31
N LEU A 263 15.63 3.91 -6.77
CA LEU A 263 16.73 3.30 -7.53
C LEU A 263 16.35 1.89 -7.92
N VAL A 264 16.49 1.56 -9.20
CA VAL A 264 16.18 0.25 -9.77
C VAL A 264 17.46 -0.31 -10.40
N CYS A 265 17.96 -1.41 -9.87
CA CYS A 265 19.06 -2.15 -10.50
C CYS A 265 18.49 -3.13 -11.55
N THR A 266 17.58 -4.00 -11.10
CA THR A 266 16.84 -4.93 -11.95
C THR A 266 15.35 -4.69 -11.71
N ALA A 267 14.60 -4.36 -12.76
CA ALA A 267 13.17 -4.10 -12.62
C ALA A 267 12.36 -5.40 -12.55
N ALA A 268 12.65 -6.36 -13.42
CA ALA A 268 11.93 -7.63 -13.47
C ALA A 268 12.88 -8.79 -13.76
N GLY A 269 12.85 -9.81 -12.90
CA GLY A 269 13.66 -11.03 -13.07
C GLY A 269 13.07 -12.05 -14.07
N ASN A 270 11.78 -11.92 -14.41
CA ASN A 270 11.12 -12.78 -15.39
C ASN A 270 10.08 -12.00 -16.20
N ARG A 271 9.63 -12.61 -17.31
CA ARG A 271 8.68 -12.00 -18.24
C ARG A 271 7.31 -11.74 -17.63
N ASP A 272 6.85 -12.59 -16.72
CA ASP A 272 5.51 -12.51 -16.12
C ASP A 272 5.39 -11.27 -15.22
N ALA A 273 6.47 -10.91 -14.52
CA ALA A 273 6.54 -9.73 -13.65
C ALA A 273 6.59 -8.39 -14.41
N VAL A 274 6.93 -8.39 -15.71
CA VAL A 274 7.12 -7.15 -16.49
C VAL A 274 5.88 -6.26 -16.43
N LYS A 275 4.69 -6.83 -16.63
CA LYS A 275 3.44 -6.05 -16.68
C LYS A 275 3.11 -5.42 -15.33
N SER A 276 3.23 -6.17 -14.24
CA SER A 276 2.90 -5.68 -12.89
C SER A 276 3.89 -4.62 -12.44
N VAL A 277 5.20 -4.89 -12.58
CA VAL A 277 6.26 -3.94 -12.22
C VAL A 277 6.15 -2.66 -13.04
N SER A 278 5.90 -2.76 -14.35
CA SER A 278 5.77 -1.57 -15.20
C SER A 278 4.62 -0.67 -14.76
N LYS A 279 3.47 -1.25 -14.40
CA LYS A 279 2.33 -0.51 -13.85
C LYS A 279 2.67 0.12 -12.50
N ALA A 280 3.34 -0.61 -11.62
CA ALA A 280 3.72 -0.10 -10.29
C ALA A 280 4.70 1.08 -10.39
N LEU A 281 5.70 0.99 -11.28
CA LEU A 281 6.65 2.08 -11.52
C LEU A 281 6.00 3.28 -12.22
N ASP A 282 5.14 3.08 -13.22
CA ASP A 282 4.38 4.15 -13.85
C ASP A 282 3.47 4.87 -12.84
N ASN A 283 2.77 4.11 -11.99
CA ASN A 283 1.98 4.68 -10.90
C ASN A 283 2.85 5.46 -9.92
N TRP A 284 3.99 4.92 -9.50
CA TRP A 284 4.93 5.63 -8.63
C TRP A 284 5.40 6.94 -9.25
N VAL A 285 5.75 6.96 -10.54
CA VAL A 285 6.16 8.18 -11.25
C VAL A 285 5.03 9.21 -11.28
N LYS A 286 3.81 8.79 -11.63
CA LYS A 286 2.65 9.69 -11.69
C LYS A 286 2.30 10.27 -10.33
N GLN A 287 2.27 9.42 -9.30
CA GLN A 287 1.90 9.80 -7.94
C GLN A 287 2.97 10.62 -7.24
N THR A 288 4.27 10.37 -7.50
CA THR A 288 5.35 11.04 -6.76
C THR A 288 6.06 12.12 -7.56
N GLN A 289 6.24 11.96 -8.87
CA GLN A 289 7.01 12.91 -9.69
C GLN A 289 6.11 13.88 -10.47
N GLY A 290 4.92 13.43 -10.87
CA GLY A 290 3.91 14.22 -11.57
C GLY A 290 3.23 13.42 -12.67
N GLU A 291 1.94 13.68 -12.88
CA GLU A 291 1.09 12.90 -13.77
C GLU A 291 1.50 12.99 -15.26
N ASN A 292 2.06 14.13 -15.68
CA ASN A 292 2.44 14.40 -17.07
C ASN A 292 3.85 15.01 -17.20
N ALA A 293 4.36 15.02 -18.44
CA ALA A 293 5.72 15.47 -18.75
C ALA A 293 5.94 16.96 -18.44
N GLN A 294 4.89 17.78 -18.54
CA GLN A 294 4.99 19.22 -18.25
C GLN A 294 5.32 19.46 -16.78
N ILE A 295 4.63 18.80 -15.86
CA ILE A 295 4.89 18.89 -14.42
C ILE A 295 6.28 18.35 -14.10
N ARG A 296 6.64 17.19 -14.68
CA ARG A 296 7.93 16.53 -14.43
C ARG A 296 9.13 17.31 -14.97
N SER A 297 8.98 18.06 -16.07
CA SER A 297 10.07 18.85 -16.67
C SER A 297 10.70 19.90 -15.73
N GLN A 298 10.02 20.23 -14.63
CA GLN A 298 10.49 21.20 -13.63
C GLN A 298 11.54 20.62 -12.67
N ARG A 299 11.79 19.31 -12.71
CA ARG A 299 12.71 18.62 -11.81
C ARG A 299 13.46 17.49 -12.52
N LYS A 300 14.49 16.98 -11.87
CA LYS A 300 15.17 15.77 -12.36
C LYS A 300 14.31 14.54 -12.05
N PRO A 301 14.39 13.48 -12.88
CA PRO A 301 13.64 12.26 -12.62
C PRO A 301 14.00 11.64 -11.26
N GLY A 302 12.99 11.31 -10.46
CA GLY A 302 13.17 10.60 -9.20
C GLY A 302 13.31 9.08 -9.36
N LEU A 303 12.85 8.51 -10.48
CA LEU A 303 13.06 7.10 -10.83
C LEU A 303 14.37 6.95 -11.59
N ILE A 304 15.27 6.10 -11.10
CA ILE A 304 16.64 6.00 -11.60
C ILE A 304 16.99 4.54 -11.82
N TRP A 305 17.41 4.19 -13.03
CA TRP A 305 18.09 2.93 -13.28
C TRP A 305 19.56 3.03 -12.89
N ALA A 306 19.96 2.31 -11.85
CA ALA A 306 21.33 2.30 -11.34
C ALA A 306 22.05 1.05 -11.83
N LEU A 307 22.90 1.19 -12.85
CA LEU A 307 23.68 0.08 -13.39
C LEU A 307 24.90 -0.14 -12.51
N THR A 308 25.04 -1.37 -12.02
CA THR A 308 26.17 -1.82 -11.19
C THR A 308 26.86 -3.02 -11.84
N PRO A 309 28.09 -3.39 -11.41
CA PRO A 309 28.76 -4.59 -11.92
C PRO A 309 27.99 -5.90 -11.67
N PHE A 310 26.98 -5.88 -10.79
CA PHE A 310 26.16 -7.03 -10.41
C PHE A 310 24.81 -7.07 -11.14
N ASP A 311 24.55 -6.13 -12.05
CA ASP A 311 23.30 -6.01 -12.77
C ASP A 311 23.05 -7.21 -13.70
N GLN A 312 21.80 -7.68 -13.79
CA GLN A 312 21.45 -8.82 -14.65
C GLN A 312 21.76 -8.57 -16.12
N ARG A 313 21.76 -7.32 -16.57
CA ARG A 313 22.17 -6.94 -17.94
C ARG A 313 23.63 -7.28 -18.23
N ILE A 314 24.46 -7.42 -17.18
CA ILE A 314 25.88 -7.71 -17.26
C ILE A 314 26.15 -9.17 -16.92
N THR A 315 25.48 -9.70 -15.89
CA THR A 315 25.71 -11.06 -15.38
C THR A 315 24.92 -12.15 -16.11
N HIS A 316 23.80 -11.80 -16.77
CA HIS A 316 22.92 -12.72 -17.48
C HIS A 316 22.67 -12.28 -18.94
N SER A 317 22.32 -13.22 -19.80
CA SER A 317 22.00 -12.95 -21.21
C SER A 317 20.59 -12.40 -21.44
N GLU A 318 19.64 -12.76 -20.57
CA GLU A 318 18.26 -12.29 -20.66
C GLU A 318 17.99 -11.24 -19.57
N HIS A 319 17.37 -10.12 -19.97
CA HIS A 319 16.90 -9.08 -19.07
C HIS A 319 15.62 -8.45 -19.61
N PHE A 320 14.75 -7.95 -18.73
CA PHE A 320 13.43 -7.43 -19.12
C PHE A 320 13.28 -5.91 -18.95
N ASP A 321 14.31 -5.26 -18.41
CA ASP A 321 14.26 -3.85 -18.05
C ASP A 321 13.94 -2.90 -19.20
N GLU A 322 14.41 -3.18 -20.43
CA GLU A 322 14.11 -2.31 -21.57
C GLU A 322 12.60 -2.27 -21.86
N THR A 323 11.91 -3.40 -21.68
CA THR A 323 10.46 -3.47 -21.83
C THR A 323 9.76 -2.66 -20.73
N VAL A 324 10.26 -2.75 -19.49
CA VAL A 324 9.74 -1.96 -18.37
C VAL A 324 9.96 -0.47 -18.60
N GLN A 325 11.17 -0.06 -18.98
CA GLN A 325 11.54 1.33 -19.27
C GLN A 325 10.64 1.95 -20.34
N ARG A 326 10.41 1.22 -21.45
CA ARG A 326 9.52 1.66 -22.53
C ARG A 326 8.07 1.83 -22.08
N HIS A 327 7.60 1.03 -21.13
CA HIS A 327 6.25 1.14 -20.59
C HIS A 327 6.11 2.32 -19.62
N VAL A 328 7.11 2.52 -18.76
CA VAL A 328 7.07 3.59 -17.73
C VAL A 328 7.12 4.98 -18.36
N GLY A 329 7.91 5.18 -19.41
CA GLY A 329 7.91 6.45 -20.13
C GLY A 329 9.23 6.79 -20.80
N THR A 330 9.46 8.09 -20.98
CA THR A 330 10.62 8.58 -21.75
C THR A 330 11.84 8.83 -20.85
N PRO A 331 13.06 8.47 -21.32
CA PRO A 331 14.30 8.78 -20.62
C PRO A 331 14.49 10.28 -20.46
N GLY A 332 14.94 10.72 -19.28
CA GLY A 332 15.17 12.13 -18.95
C GLY A 332 13.93 12.87 -18.45
N ASP A 333 12.73 12.32 -18.63
CA ASP A 333 11.46 12.83 -18.09
C ASP A 333 10.92 11.91 -16.99
N ALA A 334 10.50 10.70 -17.35
CA ALA A 334 9.89 9.76 -16.41
C ALA A 334 10.96 9.06 -15.55
N TRP A 335 12.15 8.83 -16.13
CA TRP A 335 13.23 8.12 -15.47
C TRP A 335 14.61 8.56 -15.97
N GLY A 336 15.64 8.38 -15.13
CA GLY A 336 17.03 8.62 -15.45
C GLY A 336 17.89 7.36 -15.34
N THR A 337 19.18 7.48 -15.70
CA THR A 337 20.15 6.39 -15.60
C THR A 337 21.40 6.86 -14.87
N MET A 338 21.94 6.00 -14.01
CA MET A 338 23.23 6.19 -13.36
C MET A 338 24.13 4.99 -13.60
N LEU A 339 25.42 5.27 -13.78
CA LEU A 339 26.46 4.26 -13.95
C LEU A 339 27.33 4.24 -12.68
N ALA A 340 27.14 3.21 -11.85
CA ALA A 340 27.88 2.96 -10.63
C ALA A 340 28.82 1.74 -10.81
N MET A 341 29.59 1.75 -11.91
CA MET A 341 30.48 0.66 -12.30
C MET A 341 31.87 0.73 -11.65
N ASP A 342 32.28 1.93 -11.25
CA ASP A 342 33.58 2.23 -10.68
C ASP A 342 33.46 3.26 -9.55
N LYS A 343 34.56 3.47 -8.82
CA LYS A 343 34.60 4.43 -7.69
C LYS A 343 34.13 5.82 -8.10
N ARG A 344 34.53 6.31 -9.28
CA ARG A 344 34.12 7.62 -9.80
C ARG A 344 32.63 7.67 -10.12
N GLY A 345 32.05 6.58 -10.64
CA GLY A 345 30.61 6.44 -10.86
C GLY A 345 29.82 6.51 -9.56
N ILE A 346 30.29 5.82 -8.52
CA ILE A 346 29.71 5.88 -7.18
C ILE A 346 29.79 7.30 -6.60
N GLU A 347 30.94 7.96 -6.71
CA GLU A 347 31.12 9.36 -6.25
C GLU A 347 30.15 10.32 -6.97
N ARG A 348 29.96 10.17 -8.29
CA ARG A 348 28.97 10.98 -9.04
C ARG A 348 27.53 10.71 -8.58
N MET A 349 27.19 9.45 -8.35
CA MET A 349 25.87 9.07 -7.83
C MET A 349 25.62 9.66 -6.44
N ALA A 350 26.58 9.52 -5.52
CA ALA A 350 26.48 10.09 -4.18
C ALA A 350 26.33 11.61 -4.21
N SER A 351 27.11 12.30 -5.05
CA SER A 351 27.01 13.75 -5.22
C SER A 351 25.64 14.18 -5.76
N TRP A 352 25.08 13.45 -6.74
CA TRP A 352 23.74 13.72 -7.25
C TRP A 352 22.67 13.48 -6.17
N LEU A 353 22.72 12.35 -5.46
CA LEU A 353 21.76 12.02 -4.42
C LEU A 353 21.77 13.06 -3.30
N THR A 354 22.95 13.57 -2.94
CA THR A 354 23.09 14.62 -1.93
C THR A 354 22.41 15.93 -2.34
N ALA A 355 22.44 16.27 -3.63
CA ALA A 355 21.79 17.48 -4.14
C ALA A 355 20.26 17.32 -4.27
N GLU A 356 19.78 16.13 -4.65
CA GLU A 356 18.37 15.92 -5.01
C GLU A 356 17.52 15.37 -3.84
N VAL A 357 18.09 14.51 -2.99
CA VAL A 357 17.37 13.84 -1.89
C VAL A 357 17.41 14.72 -0.64
N THR A 358 16.75 15.87 -0.72
CA THR A 358 16.65 16.82 0.40
C THR A 358 15.22 16.93 0.93
N PRO A 359 15.03 17.22 2.23
CA PRO A 359 13.70 17.50 2.78
C PRO A 359 13.00 18.66 2.08
N ALA A 360 13.76 19.68 1.66
CA ALA A 360 13.23 20.85 0.96
C ALA A 360 12.59 20.48 -0.38
N ASN A 361 13.27 19.65 -1.20
CA ASN A 361 12.73 19.20 -2.48
C ASN A 361 11.45 18.37 -2.28
N LYS A 362 11.41 17.50 -1.26
CA LYS A 362 10.20 16.73 -0.92
C LYS A 362 9.05 17.65 -0.52
N GLN A 363 9.30 18.63 0.35
CA GLN A 363 8.28 19.55 0.84
C GLN A 363 7.71 20.42 -0.29
N ALA A 364 8.56 20.92 -1.19
CA ALA A 364 8.12 21.68 -2.36
C ALA A 364 7.16 20.84 -3.22
N ARG A 365 7.56 19.60 -3.55
CA ARG A 365 6.76 18.66 -4.32
C ARG A 365 5.41 18.34 -3.68
N LEU A 366 5.39 18.05 -2.37
CA LEU A 366 4.15 17.78 -1.65
C LEU A 366 3.25 19.01 -1.56
N SER A 367 3.82 20.22 -1.44
CA SER A 367 3.03 21.46 -1.46
C SER A 367 2.35 21.65 -2.80
N GLU A 368 3.08 21.51 -3.91
CA GLU A 368 2.52 21.63 -5.26
C GLU A 368 1.39 20.63 -5.50
N GLN A 369 1.59 19.36 -5.12
CA GLN A 369 0.56 18.33 -5.24
C GLN A 369 -0.68 18.64 -4.41
N ARG A 370 -0.50 19.08 -3.16
CA ARG A 370 -1.60 19.49 -2.30
C ARG A 370 -2.36 20.67 -2.91
N ASP A 371 -1.66 21.66 -3.44
CA ASP A 371 -2.25 22.86 -4.00
C ASP A 371 -3.01 22.54 -5.30
N GLU A 372 -2.49 21.60 -6.11
CA GLU A 372 -3.20 21.07 -7.28
C GLU A 372 -4.44 20.26 -6.88
N LEU A 373 -4.35 19.37 -5.88
CA LEU A 373 -5.52 18.63 -5.38
C LEU A 373 -6.59 19.57 -4.85
N ARG A 374 -6.20 20.64 -4.13
CA ARG A 374 -7.11 21.70 -3.69
C ARG A 374 -7.77 22.40 -4.86
N ARG A 375 -7.01 22.75 -5.90
CA ARG A 375 -7.54 23.35 -7.13
C ARG A 375 -8.53 22.43 -7.82
N VAL A 376 -8.21 21.15 -7.98
CA VAL A 376 -9.12 20.16 -8.59
C VAL A 376 -10.39 19.99 -7.76
N LEU A 377 -10.27 19.86 -6.44
CA LEU A 377 -11.42 19.75 -5.55
C LEU A 377 -12.29 21.01 -5.58
N ALA A 378 -11.68 22.20 -5.51
CA ALA A 378 -12.38 23.46 -5.51
C ALA A 378 -12.99 23.80 -6.87
N ASP A 379 -12.25 23.68 -7.97
CA ASP A 379 -12.68 24.21 -9.26
C ASP A 379 -13.47 23.18 -10.08
N ASN A 380 -13.08 21.89 -10.02
CA ASN A 380 -13.63 20.85 -10.90
C ASN A 380 -14.71 20.00 -10.24
N LEU A 381 -14.58 19.69 -8.95
CA LEU A 381 -15.44 18.71 -8.28
C LEU A 381 -16.51 19.38 -7.41
N LEU A 382 -16.10 20.13 -6.39
CA LEU A 382 -16.97 20.63 -5.32
C LEU A 382 -17.32 22.12 -5.43
N GLY A 383 -16.66 22.90 -6.30
CA GLY A 383 -16.92 24.35 -6.40
C GLY A 383 -18.34 24.71 -6.83
N SER A 384 -18.94 23.87 -7.68
CA SER A 384 -20.34 24.00 -8.04
C SER A 384 -21.29 23.74 -6.85
N TRP A 385 -20.84 22.99 -5.84
CA TRP A 385 -21.59 22.61 -4.65
C TRP A 385 -21.28 23.46 -3.41
N LEU A 386 -20.13 24.14 -3.38
CA LEU A 386 -19.85 25.13 -2.33
C LEU A 386 -20.86 26.29 -2.46
N PRO A 387 -21.51 26.70 -1.36
CA PRO A 387 -22.30 27.92 -1.37
C PRO A 387 -21.34 29.08 -1.59
N SER A 388 -21.34 29.63 -2.79
CA SER A 388 -20.61 30.84 -3.06
C SER A 388 -21.28 31.99 -2.30
N SER A 389 -20.47 32.80 -1.64
CA SER A 389 -20.94 33.95 -0.85
C SER A 389 -21.57 35.07 -1.71
N ASN A 390 -21.67 34.86 -3.02
CA ASN A 390 -22.26 35.80 -3.98
C ASN A 390 -23.70 35.40 -4.29
N GLU A 391 -24.66 36.26 -3.90
CA GLU A 391 -26.11 36.06 -4.15
C GLU A 391 -26.43 35.83 -5.64
N GLN A 392 -25.64 36.40 -6.56
CA GLN A 392 -25.81 36.25 -8.00
C GLN A 392 -25.53 34.84 -8.53
N GLU A 393 -24.52 34.16 -7.98
CA GLU A 393 -24.22 32.78 -8.37
C GLU A 393 -25.22 31.78 -7.79
N LEU A 394 -25.74 32.04 -6.59
CA LEU A 394 -26.82 31.24 -5.99
C LEU A 394 -28.08 31.28 -6.87
N ALA A 395 -28.45 32.47 -7.35
CA ALA A 395 -29.58 32.65 -8.26
C ALA A 395 -29.37 31.93 -9.61
N GLN A 396 -28.15 31.94 -10.13
CA GLN A 396 -27.81 31.25 -11.38
C GLN A 396 -27.83 29.72 -11.21
N LYS A 397 -27.30 29.19 -10.09
CA LYS A 397 -27.37 27.77 -9.73
C LYS A 397 -28.81 27.29 -9.53
N GLN A 398 -29.65 28.08 -8.85
CA GLN A 398 -31.09 27.80 -8.71
C GLN A 398 -31.79 27.73 -10.07
N LYS A 399 -31.50 28.66 -10.99
CA LYS A 399 -32.08 28.68 -12.33
C LYS A 399 -31.69 27.46 -13.17
N ILE A 400 -30.44 27.00 -13.06
CA ILE A 400 -29.96 25.78 -13.72
C ILE A 400 -30.65 24.54 -13.12
N ALA A 401 -30.74 24.46 -11.79
CA ALA A 401 -31.43 23.36 -11.11
C ALA A 401 -32.92 23.28 -11.49
N GLU A 402 -33.62 24.42 -11.54
CA GLU A 402 -35.02 24.50 -12.00
C GLU A 402 -35.18 24.10 -13.46
N SER A 403 -34.23 24.50 -14.32
CA SER A 403 -34.22 24.11 -15.74
C SER A 403 -34.01 22.60 -15.91
N LEU A 404 -33.11 22.00 -15.13
CA LEU A 404 -32.88 20.55 -15.12
C LEU A 404 -34.09 19.80 -14.56
N LEU A 405 -34.70 20.29 -13.48
CA LEU A 405 -35.94 19.76 -12.93
C LEU A 405 -37.08 19.80 -13.95
N LYS A 406 -37.27 20.92 -14.66
CA LYS A 406 -38.25 21.02 -15.75
C LYS A 406 -37.94 20.05 -16.88
N ALA A 407 -36.68 19.93 -17.30
CA ALA A 407 -36.29 19.00 -18.37
C ALA A 407 -36.54 17.53 -17.96
N LEU A 408 -36.26 17.18 -16.70
CA LEU A 408 -36.52 15.85 -16.14
C LEU A 408 -38.02 15.60 -15.96
N GLN A 409 -38.80 16.58 -15.50
CA GLN A 409 -40.26 16.51 -15.40
C GLN A 409 -40.95 16.39 -16.76
N THR A 410 -40.41 17.05 -17.79
CA THR A 410 -40.92 16.93 -19.18
C THR A 410 -40.65 15.55 -19.76
N ARG A 411 -39.60 14.86 -19.29
CA ARG A 411 -39.30 13.45 -19.59
C ARG A 411 -39.92 12.45 -18.61
N ALA A 412 -40.55 12.91 -17.52
CA ALA A 412 -41.10 12.04 -16.47
C ALA A 412 -42.30 11.21 -16.95
N GLY A 413 -42.98 11.60 -18.03
CA GLY A 413 -43.96 10.75 -18.71
C GLY A 413 -43.39 9.43 -19.25
N PHE A 414 -42.06 9.31 -19.37
CA PHE A 414 -41.36 8.10 -19.82
C PHE A 414 -40.59 7.38 -18.69
N MET A 415 -40.52 7.96 -17.48
CA MET A 415 -39.69 7.48 -16.35
C MET A 415 -40.51 7.16 -15.09
N ALA A 416 -41.79 6.78 -15.23
CA ALA A 416 -42.61 6.33 -14.10
C ALA A 416 -42.13 5.03 -13.43
N ASN A 417 -41.09 4.37 -13.97
CA ASN A 417 -40.52 3.13 -13.43
C ASN A 417 -39.13 3.29 -12.78
N CYS A 418 -38.64 4.52 -12.53
CA CYS A 418 -37.30 4.74 -11.94
C CYS A 418 -37.25 5.65 -10.71
N SER A 419 -38.37 5.90 -10.02
CA SER A 419 -38.40 6.81 -8.85
C SER A 419 -38.01 6.17 -7.51
N SER A 420 -37.63 4.90 -7.45
CA SER A 420 -37.18 4.27 -6.19
C SER A 420 -35.66 4.23 -5.97
N ALA A 421 -34.83 4.68 -6.93
CA ALA A 421 -33.38 4.41 -6.91
C ALA A 421 -32.46 5.64 -6.94
N CYS A 422 -32.95 6.88 -6.92
CA CYS A 422 -32.08 8.07 -7.07
C CYS A 422 -32.30 9.23 -6.08
N CYS A 423 -33.02 9.01 -4.96
CA CYS A 423 -33.03 9.97 -3.86
C CYS A 423 -32.51 9.31 -2.58
N PRO A 424 -31.35 9.73 -2.02
CA PRO A 424 -31.10 9.48 -0.61
C PRO A 424 -32.03 10.37 0.24
N PRO A 425 -32.54 9.88 1.37
CA PRO A 425 -33.39 10.66 2.26
C PRO A 425 -32.63 11.85 2.86
N ALA A 426 -33.29 13.01 2.87
CA ALA A 426 -32.81 14.25 3.44
C ALA A 426 -32.63 14.18 4.97
N LYS A 427 -31.52 13.61 5.45
CA LYS A 427 -30.98 13.79 6.81
C LYS A 427 -29.46 13.53 6.86
N ILE A 428 -28.67 14.32 6.13
CA ILE A 428 -27.23 14.47 6.41
C ILE A 428 -26.89 15.96 6.31
N CYS A 429 -27.21 16.69 7.36
CA CYS A 429 -26.71 18.04 7.62
C CYS A 429 -26.78 18.29 9.13
N ALA A 430 -25.93 17.60 9.87
CA ALA A 430 -25.47 18.00 11.20
C ALA A 430 -24.31 17.08 11.60
N ALA A 431 -23.14 17.69 11.84
CA ALA A 431 -21.92 17.15 12.45
C ALA A 431 -20.73 16.93 11.51
N SER A 432 -20.15 18.04 11.03
CA SER A 432 -18.73 18.09 10.66
C SER A 432 -18.08 19.32 11.29
N THR A 433 -18.10 19.39 12.62
CA THR A 433 -17.04 20.11 13.33
C THR A 433 -15.84 19.16 13.35
N CYS A 434 -15.05 19.19 12.29
CA CYS A 434 -13.81 18.42 12.24
C CYS A 434 -12.84 19.05 13.24
N SER A 435 -12.55 18.32 14.32
CA SER A 435 -11.53 18.67 15.28
C SER A 435 -10.18 18.75 14.59
N SER A 436 -9.59 19.94 14.59
CA SER A 436 -8.17 20.15 14.37
C SER A 436 -7.32 19.34 15.38
N SER A 437 -6.15 18.89 14.92
CA SER A 437 -5.08 18.12 15.62
C SER A 437 -5.16 16.60 15.35
N ARG A 438 -4.10 15.90 14.91
CA ARG A 438 -2.66 16.11 15.07
C ARG A 438 -1.90 15.68 13.80
N PHE A 439 -1.21 16.63 13.15
CA PHE A 439 0.09 16.32 12.55
C PHE A 439 1.08 16.30 13.71
N SER A 440 1.46 15.11 14.18
CA SER A 440 2.66 14.98 15.00
C SER A 440 3.84 14.83 14.04
N PRO A 441 4.78 15.78 13.97
CA PRO A 441 6.08 15.48 13.39
C PRO A 441 6.70 14.37 14.27
N ARG A 442 7.08 13.24 13.65
CA ARG A 442 7.93 12.26 14.34
C ARG A 442 9.19 13.00 14.81
N PRO A 443 9.64 12.81 16.06
CA PRO A 443 10.95 13.30 16.45
C PRO A 443 11.98 12.69 15.50
N ALA A 444 12.95 13.49 15.06
CA ALA A 444 14.09 13.01 14.31
C ALA A 444 14.80 11.94 15.15
N LEU A 445 14.62 10.67 14.78
CA LEU A 445 15.49 9.60 15.21
C LEU A 445 16.79 9.69 14.40
N PRO A 446 17.93 9.29 14.97
CA PRO A 446 19.19 9.23 14.22
C PRO A 446 19.02 8.31 13.01
N ALA A 447 19.80 8.59 11.95
CA ALA A 447 19.86 7.82 10.71
C ALA A 447 19.64 6.31 10.90
N ALA A 448 18.65 5.74 10.20
CA ALA A 448 18.33 4.32 10.26
C ALA A 448 18.29 3.70 8.87
N ALA A 449 18.87 2.50 8.73
CA ALA A 449 18.64 1.68 7.55
C ALA A 449 17.27 1.00 7.71
N ARG A 450 16.39 1.14 6.73
CA ARG A 450 15.04 0.56 6.74
C ARG A 450 14.97 -0.51 5.66
N LEU A 451 14.76 -1.75 6.04
CA LEU A 451 14.67 -2.88 5.12
C LEU A 451 13.21 -3.36 5.08
N PRO A 452 12.41 -3.05 4.06
CA PRO A 452 11.13 -3.71 3.86
C PRO A 452 11.35 -5.21 3.56
N GLN A 453 10.47 -6.05 4.09
CA GLN A 453 10.68 -7.51 4.19
C GLN A 453 9.89 -8.30 3.14
N LEU A 454 10.48 -9.43 2.74
CA LEU A 454 9.97 -10.44 1.78
C LEU A 454 8.56 -10.95 2.07
#